data_AF-A0A7S2JHH3-F1
#
_entry.id   AF-A0A7S2JHH3-F1
#
_cell.length_a   1.000
_cell.length_b   1.000
_cell.length_c   1.000
_cell.angle_alpha   90.00
_cell.angle_beta   90.00
_cell.angle_gamma   90.00
#
_symmetry.space_group_name_H-M   'P 1'
#
loop_
_entity.id
_entity.type
_entity.pdbx_description
1 polymer ?
#
loop_
_entity_poly.entity_id
_entity_poly.type
_entity_poly.pdbx_seq_one_letter_code
_entity_poly.pdbx_strand_id
1 'polypeptide(L)'
;QREVQRHPSFLSLLLHFARSEARGDAMPAASELIAQRDLNCLSDDNRQTRKRALSKLGALPGAGHAPDVLAPLWADVLQAPVLKLFADQVEKNRELAITLTADMLAALPDTAVVDTLMHVVPAIAVRIGGTPVAENAEELRLQLLKIVHALVPRCGAALSVYLPELVQILVGSFADAFPDAKKEGCAIA
;
A
#
# COMPACT_ATOMS: atom_id res chain seq x y z
N GLN A 1 -37.19 -14.01 -5.21
CA GLN A 1 -36.21 -14.84 -4.48
C GLN A 1 -34.86 -14.18 -4.67
N ARG A 2 -34.19 -13.74 -3.59
CA ARG A 2 -32.87 -13.11 -3.67
C ARG A 2 -31.82 -14.22 -3.61
N GLU A 3 -31.09 -14.43 -4.70
CA GLU A 3 -29.91 -15.31 -4.70
C GLU A 3 -28.83 -14.71 -3.81
N VAL A 4 -28.43 -15.48 -2.79
CA VAL A 4 -27.28 -15.19 -1.95
C VAL A 4 -26.03 -15.54 -2.76
N GLN A 5 -25.38 -14.53 -3.33
CA GLN A 5 -24.02 -14.68 -3.89
C GLN A 5 -23.09 -15.12 -2.75
N ARG A 6 -22.79 -16.42 -2.70
CA ARG A 6 -21.77 -16.96 -1.80
C ARG A 6 -20.41 -16.67 -2.41
N HIS A 7 -19.65 -15.78 -1.76
CA HIS A 7 -18.24 -15.61 -2.09
C HIS A 7 -17.49 -16.92 -1.81
N PRO A 8 -16.63 -17.38 -2.74
CA PRO A 8 -15.84 -18.59 -2.53
C PRO A 8 -14.90 -18.41 -1.33
N SER A 9 -14.68 -19.48 -0.57
CA SER A 9 -13.75 -19.48 0.56
C SER A 9 -12.31 -19.30 0.07
N PHE A 10 -11.44 -18.79 0.93
CA PHE A 10 -10.01 -18.58 0.63
C PHE A 10 -9.31 -19.85 0.09
N LEU A 11 -9.63 -21.02 0.67
CA LEU A 11 -9.16 -22.32 0.18
C LEU A 11 -9.68 -22.68 -1.21
N SER A 12 -10.91 -22.27 -1.56
CA SER A 12 -11.49 -22.47 -2.89
C SER A 12 -10.79 -21.61 -3.95
N LEU A 13 -10.39 -20.38 -3.60
CA LEU A 13 -9.63 -19.50 -4.49
C LEU A 13 -8.22 -20.06 -4.72
N LEU A 14 -7.52 -20.43 -3.66
CA LEU A 14 -6.17 -21.04 -3.76
C LEU A 14 -6.16 -22.31 -4.61
N LEU A 15 -7.14 -23.21 -4.43
CA LEU A 15 -7.23 -24.44 -5.23
C LEU A 15 -7.63 -24.18 -6.69
N HIS A 16 -8.36 -23.09 -6.97
CA HIS A 16 -8.67 -22.68 -8.33
C HIS A 16 -7.42 -22.14 -9.04
N PHE A 17 -6.65 -21.28 -8.37
CA PHE A 17 -5.41 -20.73 -8.92
C PHE A 17 -4.33 -21.79 -9.13
N ALA A 18 -4.12 -22.70 -8.16
CA ALA A 18 -3.20 -23.81 -8.32
C ALA A 18 -3.59 -24.77 -9.47
N ARG A 19 -4.88 -24.86 -9.81
CA ARG A 19 -5.37 -25.62 -10.98
C ARG A 19 -5.26 -24.85 -12.29
N SER A 20 -5.30 -23.52 -12.25
CA SER A 20 -5.13 -22.64 -13.42
C SER A 20 -3.67 -22.62 -13.89
N GLU A 21 -2.71 -22.55 -12.96
CA GLU A 21 -1.27 -22.70 -13.27
C GLU A 21 -0.96 -24.03 -13.96
N ALA A 22 -1.58 -25.13 -13.50
CA ALA A 22 -1.39 -26.45 -14.09
C ALA A 22 -2.04 -26.62 -15.47
N ARG A 23 -2.91 -25.69 -15.91
CA ARG A 23 -3.66 -25.78 -17.17
C ARG A 23 -3.10 -24.91 -18.29
N GLY A 24 -2.13 -24.05 -18.01
CA GLY A 24 -1.65 -23.08 -19.00
C GLY A 24 -2.73 -22.06 -19.40
N ASP A 25 -3.71 -21.83 -18.52
CA ASP A 25 -4.68 -20.75 -18.71
C ASP A 25 -3.93 -19.41 -18.65
N ALA A 26 -4.21 -18.49 -19.58
CA ALA A 26 -3.58 -17.18 -19.61
C ALA A 26 -3.80 -16.47 -18.26
N MET A 27 -2.72 -15.98 -17.66
CA MET A 27 -2.80 -15.14 -16.46
C MET A 27 -3.70 -13.94 -16.76
N PRO A 28 -4.63 -13.58 -15.84
CA PRO A 28 -5.51 -12.45 -16.05
C PRO A 28 -4.69 -11.17 -16.21
N ALA A 29 -5.06 -10.34 -17.19
CA ALA A 29 -4.45 -9.03 -17.33
C ALA A 29 -4.75 -8.18 -16.08
N ALA A 30 -3.86 -7.24 -15.74
CA ALA A 30 -4.03 -6.33 -14.60
C ALA A 30 -5.42 -5.66 -14.57
N SER A 31 -5.96 -5.31 -15.74
CA SER A 31 -7.29 -4.70 -15.93
C SER A 31 -8.47 -5.61 -15.56
N GLU A 32 -8.27 -6.93 -15.47
CA GLU A 32 -9.31 -7.90 -15.14
C GLU A 32 -9.43 -8.14 -13.63
N LEU A 33 -8.42 -7.72 -12.85
CA LEU A 33 -8.40 -7.90 -11.40
C LEU A 33 -9.26 -6.86 -10.66
N ILE A 34 -9.52 -5.72 -11.27
CA ILE A 34 -10.23 -4.60 -10.64
C ILE A 34 -11.27 -4.02 -11.59
N ALA A 35 -12.53 -3.89 -11.13
CA ALA A 35 -13.53 -3.17 -11.90
C ALA A 35 -13.34 -1.66 -11.75
N GLN A 36 -13.56 -0.89 -12.83
CA GLN A 36 -13.53 0.59 -12.78
C GLN A 36 -14.38 1.18 -11.65
N ARG A 37 -15.50 0.51 -11.31
CA ARG A 37 -16.35 0.88 -10.18
C ARG A 37 -15.61 0.83 -8.85
N ASP A 38 -14.75 -0.16 -8.62
CA ASP A 38 -13.97 -0.27 -7.38
C ASP A 38 -12.98 0.88 -7.23
N LEU A 39 -12.38 1.32 -8.35
CA LEU A 39 -11.49 2.48 -8.38
C LEU A 39 -12.24 3.77 -8.06
N ASN A 40 -13.43 3.96 -8.65
CA ASN A 40 -14.26 5.13 -8.37
C ASN A 40 -14.66 5.19 -6.87
N CYS A 41 -14.90 4.03 -6.25
CA CYS A 41 -15.21 3.94 -4.83
C CYS A 41 -14.09 4.44 -3.91
N LEU A 42 -12.81 4.51 -4.36
CA LEU A 42 -11.70 5.05 -3.57
C LEU A 42 -11.79 6.57 -3.39
N SER A 43 -12.48 7.28 -4.29
CA SER A 43 -12.66 8.74 -4.23
C SER A 43 -14.09 9.15 -3.87
N ASP A 44 -14.92 8.19 -3.44
CA ASP A 44 -16.33 8.43 -3.08
C ASP A 44 -16.43 9.28 -1.81
N ASP A 45 -17.40 10.21 -1.74
CA ASP A 45 -17.63 11.05 -0.57
C ASP A 45 -17.94 10.23 0.70
N ASN A 46 -18.57 9.07 0.52
CA ASN A 46 -18.92 8.19 1.62
C ASN A 46 -17.71 7.38 2.10
N ARG A 47 -17.28 7.69 3.33
CA ARG A 47 -16.19 6.97 4.02
C ARG A 47 -16.34 5.45 4.02
N GLN A 48 -17.57 4.93 4.13
CA GLN A 48 -17.83 3.49 4.17
C GLN A 48 -17.68 2.84 2.80
N THR A 49 -17.94 3.59 1.72
CA THR A 49 -17.69 3.17 0.35
C THR A 49 -16.18 3.04 0.12
N ARG A 50 -15.41 4.06 0.49
CA ARG A 50 -13.93 4.02 0.43
C ARG A 50 -13.35 2.87 1.25
N LYS A 51 -13.83 2.68 2.48
CA LYS A 51 -13.43 1.55 3.35
C LYS A 51 -13.63 0.20 2.67
N ARG A 52 -14.81 -0.03 2.09
CA ARG A 52 -15.13 -1.31 1.43
C ARG A 52 -14.24 -1.54 0.20
N ALA A 53 -13.97 -0.50 -0.58
CA ALA A 53 -13.05 -0.57 -1.72
C ALA A 53 -11.64 -0.93 -1.26
N LEU A 54 -11.10 -0.21 -0.27
CA LEU A 54 -9.79 -0.51 0.31
C LEU A 54 -9.70 -1.94 0.86
N SER A 55 -10.70 -2.41 1.60
CA SER A 55 -10.71 -3.79 2.11
C SER A 55 -10.76 -4.84 1.00
N LYS A 56 -11.47 -4.58 -0.10
CA LYS A 56 -11.51 -5.47 -1.26
C LYS A 56 -10.15 -5.51 -1.97
N LEU A 57 -9.56 -4.35 -2.20
CA LEU A 57 -8.28 -4.22 -2.89
C LEU A 57 -7.10 -4.74 -2.06
N GLY A 58 -7.20 -4.66 -0.73
CA GLY A 58 -6.23 -5.22 0.22
C GLY A 58 -6.00 -6.73 0.08
N ALA A 59 -6.90 -7.46 -0.59
CA ALA A 59 -6.71 -8.89 -0.85
C ALA A 59 -5.78 -9.18 -2.05
N LEU A 60 -5.51 -8.20 -2.93
CA LEU A 60 -4.78 -8.41 -4.18
C LEU A 60 -3.33 -8.91 -3.99
N PRO A 61 -2.50 -8.30 -3.11
CA PRO A 61 -1.10 -8.74 -2.95
C PRO A 61 -0.99 -10.18 -2.45
N GLY A 62 -1.95 -10.64 -1.63
CA GLY A 62 -1.97 -11.97 -1.04
C GLY A 62 -2.69 -13.03 -1.87
N ALA A 63 -3.23 -12.69 -3.04
CA ALA A 63 -4.04 -13.60 -3.86
C ALA A 63 -3.21 -14.52 -4.78
N GLY A 64 -1.88 -14.44 -4.74
CA GLY A 64 -0.99 -15.26 -5.57
C GLY A 64 -0.89 -14.80 -7.03
N HIS A 65 -1.19 -13.51 -7.30
CA HIS A 65 -0.98 -12.92 -8.62
C HIS A 65 0.52 -12.76 -8.89
N ALA A 66 0.90 -13.00 -10.14
CA ALA A 66 2.29 -12.87 -10.55
C ALA A 66 2.75 -11.39 -10.50
N PRO A 67 4.03 -11.11 -10.17
CA PRO A 67 4.50 -9.73 -10.00
C PRO A 67 4.41 -8.87 -11.26
N ASP A 68 4.47 -9.48 -12.45
CA ASP A 68 4.26 -8.85 -13.75
C ASP A 68 2.82 -8.38 -13.99
N VAL A 69 1.85 -8.95 -13.27
CA VAL A 69 0.46 -8.45 -13.23
C VAL A 69 0.31 -7.35 -12.17
N LEU A 70 0.91 -7.52 -11.00
CA LEU A 70 0.79 -6.58 -9.88
C LEU A 70 1.53 -5.25 -10.13
N ALA A 71 2.68 -5.27 -10.80
CA ALA A 71 3.47 -4.07 -11.06
C ALA A 71 2.74 -3.01 -11.89
N PRO A 72 2.21 -3.30 -13.09
CA PRO A 72 1.43 -2.32 -13.84
C PRO A 72 0.12 -1.95 -13.13
N LEU A 73 -0.51 -2.90 -12.42
CA LEU A 73 -1.71 -2.60 -11.62
C LEU A 73 -1.41 -1.56 -10.53
N TRP A 74 -0.25 -1.68 -9.86
CA TRP A 74 0.19 -0.68 -8.89
C TRP A 74 0.46 0.66 -9.59
N ALA A 75 1.38 0.66 -10.55
CA ALA A 75 1.92 1.87 -11.16
C ALA A 75 0.84 2.69 -11.90
N ASP A 76 0.03 2.03 -12.71
CA ASP A 76 -0.86 2.71 -13.65
C ASP A 76 -2.25 2.98 -13.06
N VAL A 77 -2.64 2.23 -12.02
CA VAL A 77 -4.04 2.21 -11.56
C VAL A 77 -4.18 2.55 -10.08
N LEU A 78 -3.43 1.88 -9.20
CA LEU A 78 -3.68 1.93 -7.75
C LEU A 78 -2.87 2.98 -7.00
N GLN A 79 -1.62 3.23 -7.40
CA GLN A 79 -0.67 4.03 -6.62
C GLN A 79 -1.23 5.41 -6.30
N ALA A 80 -1.61 6.19 -7.31
CA ALA A 80 -2.11 7.55 -7.12
C ALA A 80 -3.38 7.63 -6.25
N PRO A 81 -4.47 6.88 -6.50
CA PRO A 81 -5.67 6.96 -5.67
C PRO A 81 -5.46 6.41 -4.25
N VAL A 82 -4.62 5.39 -4.06
CA VAL A 82 -4.33 4.83 -2.72
C VAL A 82 -3.49 5.80 -1.90
N LEU A 83 -2.43 6.40 -2.47
CA LEU A 83 -1.58 7.34 -1.74
C LEU A 83 -2.34 8.61 -1.33
N LYS A 84 -3.33 9.07 -2.12
CA LYS A 84 -4.21 10.18 -1.71
C LYS A 84 -4.97 9.87 -0.42
N LEU A 85 -5.30 8.61 -0.17
CA LEU A 85 -6.04 8.19 1.02
C LEU A 85 -5.17 8.14 2.29
N PHE A 86 -3.86 8.38 2.19
CA PHE A 86 -3.02 8.62 3.37
C PHE A 86 -3.43 9.89 4.12
N ALA A 87 -4.17 10.80 3.48
CA ALA A 87 -4.75 12.00 4.08
C ALA A 87 -6.28 11.90 4.26
N ASP A 88 -6.87 10.69 4.22
CA ASP A 88 -8.30 10.52 4.47
C ASP A 88 -8.67 11.02 5.88
N GLN A 89 -9.81 11.70 6.00
CA GLN A 89 -10.34 12.18 7.27
C GLN A 89 -10.64 11.02 8.25
N VAL A 90 -10.86 9.82 7.72
CA VAL A 90 -11.16 8.62 8.51
C VAL A 90 -9.91 7.80 8.70
N GLU A 91 -9.49 7.66 9.96
CA GLU A 91 -8.28 6.91 10.35
C GLU A 91 -8.27 5.47 9.81
N LYS A 92 -9.40 4.77 9.90
CA LYS A 92 -9.49 3.40 9.37
C LYS A 92 -9.24 3.31 7.86
N ASN A 93 -9.56 4.36 7.10
CA ASN A 93 -9.25 4.38 5.67
C ASN A 93 -7.77 4.68 5.43
N ARG A 94 -7.15 5.57 6.22
CA ARG A 94 -5.70 5.80 6.18
C ARG A 94 -4.94 4.51 6.48
N GLU A 95 -5.31 3.82 7.56
CA GLU A 95 -4.73 2.54 7.96
C GLU A 95 -4.79 1.52 6.81
N LEU A 96 -5.97 1.29 6.24
CA LEU A 96 -6.14 0.34 5.14
C LEU A 96 -5.35 0.73 3.88
N ALA A 97 -5.23 2.03 3.58
CA ALA A 97 -4.45 2.51 2.44
C ALA A 97 -2.94 2.30 2.66
N ILE A 98 -2.44 2.54 3.88
CA ILE A 98 -1.06 2.32 4.26
C ILE A 98 -0.73 0.83 4.22
N THR A 99 -1.60 -0.03 4.77
CA THR A 99 -1.48 -1.49 4.68
C THR A 99 -1.45 -1.97 3.24
N LEU A 100 -2.41 -1.56 2.40
CA LEU A 100 -2.44 -1.93 0.99
C LEU A 100 -1.14 -1.51 0.27
N THR A 101 -0.62 -0.32 0.57
CA THR A 101 0.65 0.14 0.00
C THR A 101 1.80 -0.76 0.44
N ALA A 102 1.93 -1.06 1.74
CA ALA A 102 2.98 -1.92 2.26
C ALA A 102 2.93 -3.33 1.63
N ASP A 103 1.74 -3.93 1.55
CA ASP A 103 1.53 -5.26 1.00
C ASP A 103 1.80 -5.31 -0.51
N MET A 104 1.36 -4.29 -1.26
CA MET A 104 1.68 -4.16 -2.68
C MET A 104 3.20 -4.09 -2.86
N LEU A 105 3.89 -3.18 -2.16
CA LEU A 105 5.34 -3.03 -2.29
C LEU A 105 6.05 -4.34 -1.98
N ALA A 106 5.64 -5.08 -0.94
CA ALA A 106 6.22 -6.39 -0.61
C ALA A 106 6.05 -7.45 -1.71
N ALA A 107 4.98 -7.38 -2.51
CA ALA A 107 4.72 -8.30 -3.61
C ALA A 107 5.37 -7.91 -4.94
N LEU A 108 5.89 -6.68 -5.06
CA LEU A 108 6.52 -6.17 -6.28
C LEU A 108 8.02 -6.53 -6.38
N PRO A 109 8.59 -6.65 -7.59
CA PRO A 109 10.04 -6.75 -7.76
C PRO A 109 10.72 -5.42 -7.42
N ASP A 110 12.01 -5.46 -7.06
CA ASP A 110 12.77 -4.27 -6.63
C ASP A 110 12.78 -3.16 -7.69
N THR A 111 12.81 -3.51 -8.98
CA THR A 111 12.73 -2.53 -10.08
C THR A 111 11.44 -1.71 -10.02
N ALA A 112 10.28 -2.36 -9.85
CA ALA A 112 9.00 -1.68 -9.73
C ALA A 112 8.88 -0.88 -8.42
N VAL A 113 9.57 -1.33 -7.36
CA VAL A 113 9.63 -0.57 -6.09
C VAL A 113 10.49 0.69 -6.24
N VAL A 114 11.59 0.63 -6.99
CA VAL A 114 12.39 1.83 -7.30
C VAL A 114 11.55 2.86 -8.08
N ASP A 115 10.77 2.41 -9.06
CA ASP A 115 9.90 3.28 -9.86
C ASP A 115 8.78 3.96 -9.03
N THR A 116 8.43 3.40 -7.88
CA THR A 116 7.40 3.98 -7.00
C THR A 116 7.90 5.12 -6.11
N LEU A 117 9.23 5.26 -5.94
CA LEU A 117 9.82 6.08 -4.88
C LEU A 117 9.40 7.55 -4.97
N MET A 118 9.32 8.08 -6.20
CA MET A 118 8.96 9.48 -6.46
C MET A 118 7.55 9.84 -5.99
N HIS A 119 6.70 8.85 -5.76
CA HIS A 119 5.34 9.03 -5.26
C HIS A 119 5.23 8.65 -3.79
N VAL A 120 5.82 7.52 -3.39
CA VAL A 120 5.66 6.96 -2.04
C VAL A 120 6.42 7.78 -0.99
N VAL A 121 7.67 8.15 -1.26
CA VAL A 121 8.48 8.87 -0.26
C VAL A 121 7.88 10.24 0.07
N PRO A 122 7.50 11.09 -0.91
CA PRO A 122 6.84 12.35 -0.60
C PRO A 122 5.48 12.17 0.09
N ALA A 123 4.69 11.15 -0.28
CA ALA A 123 3.41 10.86 0.37
C ALA A 123 3.58 10.53 1.86
N ILE A 124 4.63 9.78 2.22
CA ILE A 124 4.98 9.50 3.62
C ILE A 124 5.48 10.77 4.32
N ALA A 125 6.40 11.52 3.70
CA ALA A 125 7.01 12.71 4.28
C ALA A 125 5.96 13.78 4.65
N VAL A 126 4.95 13.99 3.80
CA VAL A 126 3.85 14.94 4.09
C VAL A 126 3.03 14.52 5.32
N ARG A 127 2.98 13.22 5.66
CA ARG A 127 2.26 12.73 6.85
C ARG A 127 3.09 12.83 8.13
N ILE A 128 4.38 12.48 8.08
CA ILE A 128 5.21 12.29 9.29
C ILE A 128 6.50 13.11 9.37
N GLY A 129 6.92 13.76 8.29
CA GLY A 129 8.13 14.60 8.26
C GLY A 129 7.88 16.08 8.57
N GLY A 130 6.62 16.51 8.57
CA GLY A 130 6.23 17.91 8.85
C GLY A 130 6.21 18.27 10.34
N THR A 131 6.30 19.58 10.62
CA THR A 131 6.05 20.14 11.97
C THR A 131 4.98 21.24 11.84
N PRO A 132 3.79 21.09 12.47
CA PRO A 132 3.35 19.94 13.25
C PRO A 132 3.18 18.67 12.40
N VAL A 133 3.28 17.50 13.05
CA VAL A 133 3.09 16.20 12.40
C VAL A 133 1.63 16.07 11.97
N ALA A 134 1.39 15.68 10.72
CA ALA A 134 0.05 15.65 10.13
C ALA A 134 -0.73 14.35 10.43
N GLU A 135 -0.03 13.25 10.71
CA GLU A 135 -0.63 12.00 11.18
C GLU A 135 -0.70 11.95 12.70
N ASN A 136 -1.92 11.99 13.25
CA ASN A 136 -2.13 12.02 14.69
C ASN A 136 -2.01 10.62 15.33
N ALA A 137 -2.34 9.56 14.59
CA ALA A 137 -2.35 8.21 15.13
C ALA A 137 -0.93 7.64 15.19
N GLU A 138 -0.44 7.35 16.41
CA GLU A 138 0.93 6.89 16.64
C GLU A 138 1.23 5.56 15.93
N GLU A 139 0.24 4.67 15.89
CA GLU A 139 0.34 3.39 15.18
C GLU A 139 0.50 3.59 13.66
N LEU A 140 -0.15 4.60 13.09
CA LEU A 140 -0.06 4.87 11.65
C LEU A 140 1.27 5.55 11.31
N ARG A 141 1.79 6.40 12.21
CA ARG A 141 3.16 6.93 12.10
C ARG A 141 4.19 5.81 12.07
N LEU A 142 4.06 4.83 12.96
CA LEU A 142 4.90 3.64 12.98
C LEU A 142 4.77 2.80 11.69
N GLN A 143 3.55 2.59 11.19
CA GLN A 143 3.34 1.86 9.93
C GLN A 143 4.02 2.53 8.74
N LEU A 144 3.94 3.87 8.65
CA LEU A 144 4.61 4.64 7.61
C LEU A 144 6.14 4.53 7.71
N LEU A 145 6.71 4.57 8.92
CA LEU A 145 8.14 4.34 9.15
C LEU A 145 8.57 2.94 8.71
N LYS A 146 7.76 1.91 8.99
CA LYS A 146 8.05 0.54 8.55
C LYS A 146 8.08 0.38 7.04
N ILE A 147 7.27 1.15 6.29
CA ILE A 147 7.39 1.20 4.83
C ILE A 147 8.77 1.76 4.44
N VAL A 148 9.20 2.87 5.05
CA VAL A 148 10.53 3.45 4.77
C VAL A 148 11.64 2.47 5.09
N HIS A 149 11.60 1.80 6.24
CA HIS A 149 12.56 0.76 6.60
C HIS A 149 12.63 -0.35 5.54
N ALA A 150 11.47 -0.84 5.08
CA ALA A 150 11.42 -1.89 4.05
C ALA A 150 11.98 -1.44 2.69
N LEU A 151 11.95 -0.13 2.38
CA LEU A 151 12.52 0.41 1.14
C LEU A 151 14.07 0.45 1.16
N VAL A 152 14.69 0.68 2.32
CA VAL A 152 16.16 0.84 2.45
C VAL A 152 16.95 -0.31 1.83
N PRO A 153 16.75 -1.59 2.23
CA PRO A 153 17.53 -2.69 1.69
C PRO A 153 17.20 -3.03 0.23
N ARG A 154 16.06 -2.56 -0.29
CA ARG A 154 15.57 -2.89 -1.64
C ARG A 154 15.97 -1.88 -2.69
N CYS A 155 16.07 -0.61 -2.31
CA CYS A 155 16.30 0.49 -3.23
C CYS A 155 17.73 1.04 -3.16
N GLY A 156 18.42 0.88 -2.03
CA GLY A 156 19.81 1.32 -1.86
C GLY A 156 20.06 2.75 -2.35
N ALA A 157 21.00 2.91 -3.29
CA ALA A 157 21.40 4.20 -3.82
C ALA A 157 20.26 4.98 -4.52
N ALA A 158 19.19 4.32 -4.98
CA ALA A 158 18.05 5.00 -5.60
C ALA A 158 17.31 5.92 -4.60
N LEU A 159 17.43 5.68 -3.29
CA LEU A 159 16.88 6.54 -2.25
C LEU A 159 17.61 7.88 -2.11
N SER A 160 18.83 8.01 -2.63
CA SER A 160 19.66 9.22 -2.48
C SER A 160 18.98 10.49 -2.98
N VAL A 161 18.15 10.38 -4.02
CA VAL A 161 17.37 11.50 -4.61
C VAL A 161 16.34 12.05 -3.61
N TYR A 162 15.87 11.23 -2.67
CA TYR A 162 14.84 11.56 -1.69
C TYR A 162 15.39 11.78 -0.28
N LEU A 163 16.72 11.97 -0.14
CA LEU A 163 17.36 12.24 1.14
C LEU A 163 16.72 13.41 1.92
N PRO A 164 16.34 14.54 1.30
CA PRO A 164 15.69 15.62 2.05
C PRO A 164 14.42 15.17 2.78
N GLU A 165 13.54 14.42 2.11
CA GLU A 165 12.32 13.85 2.67
C GLU A 165 12.62 12.78 3.73
N LEU A 166 13.59 11.90 3.46
CA LEU A 166 13.99 10.85 4.41
C LEU A 166 14.56 11.46 5.71
N VAL A 167 15.36 12.52 5.61
CA VAL A 167 15.87 13.25 6.77
C VAL A 167 14.72 13.87 7.57
N GLN A 168 13.72 14.47 6.92
CA GLN A 168 12.54 15.00 7.61
C GLN A 168 11.78 13.89 8.36
N ILE A 169 11.57 12.75 7.72
CA ILE A 169 10.93 11.57 8.32
C ILE A 169 11.73 11.10 9.56
N LEU A 170 13.05 10.98 9.44
CA LEU A 170 13.92 10.53 10.53
C LEU A 170 13.95 11.51 11.70
N VAL A 171 14.10 12.81 11.43
CA VAL A 171 14.06 13.86 12.45
C VAL A 171 12.72 13.82 13.20
N GLY A 172 11.61 13.69 12.47
CA GLY A 172 10.28 13.53 13.05
C GLY A 172 10.18 12.30 13.96
N SER A 173 10.72 11.16 13.51
CA SER A 173 10.73 9.91 14.29
C SER A 173 11.54 9.99 15.59
N PHE A 174 12.68 10.68 15.60
CA PHE A 174 13.49 10.86 16.80
C PHE A 174 12.83 11.77 17.84
N ALA A 175 12.05 12.73 17.37
CA ALA A 175 11.26 13.63 18.22
C ALA A 175 9.92 13.00 18.68
N ASP A 176 9.55 11.84 18.16
CA ASP A 176 8.22 11.25 18.38
C ASP A 176 7.95 10.91 19.86
N ALA A 177 6.77 11.23 20.37
CA ALA A 177 6.37 10.85 21.72
C ALA A 177 6.23 9.32 21.87
N PHE A 178 5.91 8.62 20.78
CA PHE A 178 5.69 7.17 20.77
C PHE A 178 7.03 6.41 20.71
N PRO A 179 7.38 5.60 21.73
CA PRO A 179 8.69 4.95 21.78
C PRO A 179 8.99 4.00 20.62
N ASP A 180 7.98 3.34 20.06
CA ASP A 180 8.21 2.40 18.96
C ASP A 180 8.50 3.12 17.64
N ALA A 181 7.93 4.31 17.41
CA ALA A 181 8.31 5.16 16.27
C ALA A 181 9.78 5.61 16.36
N LYS A 182 10.26 5.96 17.56
CA LYS A 182 11.68 6.26 17.80
C LYS A 182 12.60 5.09 17.47
N LYS A 183 12.24 3.89 17.97
CA LYS A 183 13.03 2.66 17.71
C LYS A 183 13.08 2.35 16.22
N GLU A 184 11.95 2.48 15.53
CA GLU A 184 11.87 2.26 14.09
C GLU A 184 12.74 3.27 13.33
N GLY A 185 12.67 4.56 13.70
CA GLY A 185 13.56 5.61 13.17
C GLY A 185 15.04 5.27 13.33
N CYS A 186 15.45 4.80 14.51
CA CYS A 186 16.83 4.37 14.76
C CYS A 186 17.25 3.13 13.96
N ALA A 187 16.32 2.26 13.56
CA ALA A 187 16.62 1.09 12.76
C ALA A 187 16.81 1.42 11.26
N ILE A 188 16.22 2.54 10.81
CA ILE A 188 16.34 3.04 9.43
C ILE A 188 17.69 3.75 9.21
N ALA A 189 18.17 4.50 10.22
CA ALA A 189 19.37 5.33 10.17
C ALA A 189 20.67 4.53 10.32
#